data_AF-A0A959Y8J2-F1
#
_entry.id   AF-A0A959Y8J2-F1
#
_cell.length_a   1.000
_cell.length_b   1.000
_cell.length_c   1.000
_cell.angle_alpha   90.00
_cell.angle_beta   90.00
_cell.angle_gamma   90.00
#
_symmetry.space_group_name_H-M   'P 1'
#
loop_
_entity.id
_entity.type
_entity.pdbx_description
1 polymer ?
#
loop_
_entity_poly.entity_id
_entity_poly.type
_entity_poly.pdbx_seq_one_letter_code
_entity_poly.pdbx_strand_id
1 'polypeptide(L)'
;PLFLDRYREVLKPGGLVHLKTDSPVLYEYTLEQIAEQGLPLLEHSDNVYADLVHRVGPGEQAILDIRTFYERMWLLEGRIIHYVRFAIS
;
A
#
# COMPACT_ATOMS: atom_id res chain seq x y z
N PRO A 1 -1.46 -13.79 -10.22
CA PRO A 1 -0.37 -12.98 -10.81
C PRO A 1 0.99 -13.42 -10.30
N LEU A 2 2.00 -13.41 -11.18
CA LEU A 2 3.36 -13.90 -10.91
C LEU A 2 3.93 -13.48 -9.55
N PHE A 3 3.78 -12.20 -9.17
CA PHE A 3 4.34 -11.70 -7.91
C PHE A 3 3.55 -12.11 -6.67
N LEU A 4 2.22 -12.21 -6.76
CA LEU A 4 1.40 -12.68 -5.63
C LEU A 4 1.69 -14.14 -5.30
N ASP A 5 1.92 -14.98 -6.31
CA ASP A 5 2.33 -16.37 -6.11
C ASP A 5 3.70 -16.46 -5.45
N ARG A 6 4.65 -15.62 -5.86
CA ARG A 6 5.97 -15.53 -5.20
C ARG A 6 5.89 -15.03 -3.76
N TYR A 7 4.99 -14.10 -3.46
CA TYR A 7 4.82 -13.63 -2.09
C TYR A 7 4.27 -14.73 -1.18
N ARG A 8 3.41 -15.63 -1.67
CA ARG A 8 2.93 -16.80 -0.93
C ARG A 8 4.04 -17.77 -0.55
N GLU A 9 5.07 -17.91 -1.40
CA GLU A 9 6.21 -18.79 -1.12
C GLU A 9 7.14 -18.24 -0.03
N VAL A 10 7.23 -16.91 0.10
CA VAL A 10 8.18 -16.24 1.02
C VAL A 10 7.51 -15.83 2.34
N LEU A 11 6.23 -15.46 2.29
CA LEU A 11 5.49 -15.01 3.46
C LEU A 11 4.92 -16.21 4.24
N LYS A 12 4.87 -16.07 5.56
CA LYS A 12 4.07 -16.98 6.40
C LYS A 12 2.59 -16.85 6.04
N PRO A 13 1.75 -17.88 6.30
CA PRO A 13 0.31 -17.77 6.15
C PRO A 13 -0.26 -16.57 6.91
N GLY A 14 -1.07 -15.75 6.24
CA GLY A 14 -1.59 -14.50 6.79
C GLY A 14 -0.57 -13.37 6.84
N GLY A 15 0.53 -13.47 6.07
CA GLY A 15 1.53 -12.42 5.94
C GLY A 15 0.94 -11.15 5.33
N LEU A 16 1.41 -9.99 5.77
CA LEU A 16 0.91 -8.70 5.31
C LEU A 16 1.81 -8.13 4.22
N VAL A 17 1.20 -7.60 3.17
CA VAL A 17 1.87 -6.81 2.15
C VAL A 17 1.47 -5.36 2.32
N HIS A 18 2.46 -4.47 2.36
CA HIS A 18 2.30 -3.03 2.45
C HIS A 18 2.85 -2.40 1.17
N LEU A 19 2.00 -1.76 0.38
CA LEU A 19 2.38 -1.07 -0.85
C LEU A 19 2.15 0.43 -0.69
N LYS A 20 3.20 1.24 -0.81
CA LYS A 20 3.13 2.70 -1.03
C LYS A 20 3.54 2.99 -2.47
N THR A 21 2.74 3.76 -3.21
CA THR A 21 3.04 4.06 -4.62
C THR A 21 2.55 5.44 -5.05
N ASP A 22 3.30 6.12 -5.91
CA ASP A 22 2.91 7.36 -6.58
C ASP A 22 2.18 7.12 -7.92
N SER A 23 1.99 5.85 -8.32
CA SER A 23 1.32 5.48 -9.57
C SER A 23 -0.14 5.10 -9.32
N PRO A 24 -1.11 5.90 -9.80
CA PRO A 24 -2.53 5.55 -9.71
C PRO A 24 -2.85 4.25 -10.46
N VAL A 25 -2.19 4.01 -11.60
CA VAL A 25 -2.38 2.79 -12.40
C VAL A 25 -1.99 1.55 -11.60
N LEU A 26 -0.85 1.59 -10.89
CA LEU A 26 -0.42 0.47 -10.07
C LEU A 26 -1.32 0.28 -8.84
N TYR A 27 -1.79 1.38 -8.26
CA TYR A 27 -2.72 1.36 -7.13
C TYR A 27 -4.03 0.65 -7.50
N GLU A 28 -4.70 1.10 -8.56
CA GLU A 28 -5.97 0.52 -9.02
C GLU A 28 -5.79 -0.94 -9.45
N TYR A 29 -4.76 -1.24 -10.24
CA TYR A 29 -4.46 -2.62 -10.64
C TYR A 29 -4.25 -3.53 -9.41
N THR A 30 -3.62 -3.02 -8.35
CA THR A 30 -3.43 -3.82 -7.12
C THR A 30 -4.77 -4.09 -6.43
N LEU A 31 -5.66 -3.10 -6.34
CA LEU A 31 -7.00 -3.28 -5.77
C LEU A 31 -7.83 -4.28 -6.57
N GLU A 32 -7.80 -4.20 -7.89
CA GLU A 32 -8.44 -5.17 -8.79
C GLU A 32 -7.93 -6.59 -8.53
N GLN A 33 -6.61 -6.79 -8.47
CA GLN A 33 -6.02 -8.11 -8.23
C GLN A 33 -6.31 -8.67 -6.84
N ILE A 34 -6.45 -7.81 -5.82
CA ILE A 34 -6.89 -8.19 -4.48
C ILE A 34 -8.33 -8.70 -4.53
N ALA A 35 -9.23 -7.96 -5.21
CA ALA A 35 -10.63 -8.30 -5.34
C ALA A 35 -10.83 -9.61 -6.15
N GLU A 36 -10.16 -9.74 -7.30
CA GLU A 36 -10.24 -10.92 -8.18
C GLU A 36 -9.82 -12.22 -7.48
N GLN A 37 -8.88 -12.14 -6.54
CA GLN A 37 -8.41 -13.31 -5.79
C GLN A 37 -9.05 -13.47 -4.41
N GLY A 38 -9.97 -12.58 -4.03
CA GLY A 38 -10.62 -12.62 -2.72
C GLY A 38 -9.64 -12.47 -1.55
N LEU A 39 -8.56 -11.70 -1.73
CA LEU A 39 -7.58 -11.46 -0.67
C LEU A 39 -8.15 -10.48 0.37
N PRO A 40 -7.88 -10.67 1.69
CA PRO A 40 -8.34 -9.72 2.70
C PRO A 40 -7.69 -8.35 2.55
N LEU A 41 -8.46 -7.37 2.08
CA LEU A 41 -8.08 -5.96 2.11
C LEU A 41 -8.24 -5.41 3.52
N LEU A 42 -7.14 -4.93 4.11
CA LEU A 42 -7.11 -4.48 5.50
C LEU A 42 -7.11 -2.96 5.63
N GLU A 43 -6.49 -2.27 4.67
CA GLU A 43 -6.46 -0.82 4.62
C GLU A 43 -6.10 -0.35 3.21
N HIS A 44 -6.68 0.75 2.75
CA HIS A 44 -6.21 1.47 1.57
C HIS A 44 -6.54 2.96 1.64
N SER A 45 -5.72 3.78 1.00
CA SER A 45 -5.99 5.19 0.82
C SER A 45 -5.44 5.65 -0.51
N ASP A 46 -6.24 6.43 -1.23
CA ASP A 46 -5.86 7.09 -2.47
C ASP A 46 -4.99 8.33 -2.20
N ASN A 47 -4.96 8.84 -0.97
CA ASN A 47 -4.10 9.95 -0.57
C ASN A 47 -3.60 9.79 0.87
N VAL A 48 -2.43 9.19 1.01
CA VAL A 48 -1.81 8.88 2.31
C VAL A 48 -1.68 10.11 3.19
N TYR A 49 -1.19 11.22 2.65
CA TYR A 49 -0.82 12.40 3.44
C TYR A 49 -1.96 13.37 3.68
N ALA A 50 -3.03 13.32 2.90
CA ALA A 50 -4.21 14.15 3.11
C ALA A 50 -5.30 13.44 3.93
N ASP A 51 -5.26 12.12 4.03
CA ASP A 51 -6.31 11.32 4.68
C ASP A 51 -5.73 10.26 5.63
N LEU A 52 -5.00 9.26 5.13
CA LEU A 52 -4.64 8.08 5.92
C LEU A 52 -3.86 8.42 7.20
N VAL A 53 -2.85 9.28 7.10
CA VAL A 53 -2.02 9.67 8.26
C VAL A 53 -2.83 10.35 9.38
N HIS A 54 -4.02 10.87 9.07
CA HIS A 54 -4.89 11.55 10.03
C HIS A 54 -5.93 10.63 10.68
N ARG A 55 -6.17 9.43 10.12
CA ARG A 55 -7.17 8.47 10.62
C ARG A 55 -6.56 7.25 11.34
N VAL A 56 -5.28 6.96 11.12
CA VAL A 56 -4.58 5.82 11.76
C VAL A 56 -4.00 6.18 13.13
N GLY A 57 -3.71 5.16 13.94
CA GLY A 57 -3.07 5.35 15.24
C GLY A 57 -1.59 5.76 15.15
N PRO A 58 -0.99 6.26 16.25
CA PRO A 58 0.36 6.84 16.24
C PRO A 58 1.46 5.90 15.72
N GLY A 59 1.35 4.59 16.00
CA GLY A 59 2.34 3.62 15.52
C GLY A 59 2.30 3.41 14.01
N GLU A 60 1.11 3.40 13.41
CA GLU A 60 0.94 3.27 11.96
C GLU A 60 1.27 4.57 11.24
N GLN A 61 0.91 5.70 11.84
CA GLN A 61 1.32 7.03 11.38
C GLN A 61 2.84 7.12 11.28
N ALA A 62 3.58 6.70 12.31
CA ALA A 62 5.04 6.73 12.31
C ALA A 62 5.66 5.89 11.17
N ILE A 63 5.03 4.77 10.78
CA ILE A 63 5.47 3.94 9.65
C ILE A 63 5.15 4.65 8.32
N LEU A 64 3.94 5.20 8.17
CA LEU A 64 3.54 5.92 6.95
C LEU A 64 4.38 7.17 6.71
N ASP A 65 4.86 7.81 7.77
CA ASP A 65 5.75 8.98 7.70
C ASP A 65 7.20 8.63 7.35
N ILE A 66 7.56 7.35 7.25
CA ILE A 66 8.85 6.97 6.64
C ILE A 66 8.76 7.26 5.14
N ARG A 67 9.48 8.30 4.72
CA ARG A 67 9.53 8.76 3.32
C ARG A 67 10.84 8.37 2.67
N THR A 68 10.75 7.80 1.47
CA THR A 68 11.95 7.55 0.66
C THR A 68 12.49 8.85 0.05
N PHE A 69 13.67 8.79 -0.57
CA PHE A 69 14.24 9.94 -1.28
C PHE A 69 13.31 10.43 -2.41
N TYR A 70 12.87 9.52 -3.28
CA TYR A 70 11.99 9.85 -4.40
C TYR A 70 10.61 10.31 -3.95
N GLU A 71 10.05 9.68 -2.92
CA GLU A 71 8.76 10.10 -2.38
C GLU A 71 8.77 11.56 -1.90
N ARG A 72 9.85 12.02 -1.26
CA ARG A 72 10.00 13.43 -0.91
C ARG A 72 10.02 14.34 -2.14
N MET A 73 10.72 13.96 -3.21
CA MET A 73 10.74 14.72 -4.46
C MET A 73 9.35 14.79 -5.10
N TRP A 74 8.65 13.67 -5.17
CA TRP A 74 7.32 13.58 -5.78
C TRP A 74 6.26 14.39 -5.03
N LEU A 75 6.33 14.43 -3.70
CA LEU A 75 5.45 15.29 -2.90
C LEU A 75 5.68 16.77 -3.18
N LEU A 76 6.93 17.19 -3.44
CA LEU A 76 7.22 18.58 -3.83
C LEU A 76 6.67 18.92 -5.22
N GLU A 77 6.57 17.94 -6.10
CA GLU A 77 5.91 18.07 -7.41
C GLU A 77 4.38 17.94 -7.35
N GLY A 78 3.80 17.78 -6.15
CA GLY A 78 2.36 17.66 -5.95
C GLY A 78 1.79 16.29 -6.33
N ARG A 79 2.62 15.26 -6.47
CA ARG A 79 2.13 13.89 -6.70
C ARG A 79 1.47 13.35 -5.43
N ILE A 80 0.44 12.54 -5.65
CA ILE A 80 -0.31 11.87 -4.59
C ILE A 80 0.31 10.50 -4.34
N ILE A 81 0.51 10.17 -3.08
CA ILE A 81 0.99 8.85 -2.65
C ILE A 81 -0.22 8.06 -2.18
N HIS A 82 -0.37 6.87 -2.76
CA HIS A 82 -1.43 5.92 -2.48
C HIS A 82 -0.86 4.79 -1.62
N TYR A 83 -1.72 4.13 -0.86
CA TYR A 83 -1.35 3.03 0.01
C TYR A 83 -2.36 1.90 -0.02
N VAL A 84 -1.86 0.65 0.02
CA VAL A 84 -2.68 -0.56 0.17
C VAL A 84 -2.00 -1.50 1.16
N ARG A 85 -2.80 -2.08 2.06
CA ARG A 85 -2.43 -3.18 2.96
C ARG A 85 -3.41 -4.33 2.81
N PHE A 86 -2.87 -5.51 2.54
CA PHE A 86 -3.68 -6.72 2.41
C PHE A 86 -2.93 -7.93 2.97
N ALA A 87 -3.69 -8.96 3.35
CA ALA A 87 -3.13 -10.22 3.77
C ALA A 87 -2.99 -11.17 2.57
N ILE A 88 -1.91 -11.95 2.56
CA ILE A 88 -1.71 -13.07 1.66
C ILE A 88 -1.83 -14.36 2.46
N SER A 89 -2.70 -15.25 1.99
CA SER A 89 -2.91 -16.61 2.49
C SER A 89 -2.28 -17.65 1.57
#